data_AF-A0A936W373-F1
#
_entry.id   AF-A0A936W373-F1
#
_cell.length_a   1.000
_cell.length_b   1.000
_cell.length_c   1.000
_cell.angle_alpha   90.00
_cell.angle_beta   90.00
_cell.angle_gamma   90.00
#
_symmetry.space_group_name_H-M   'P 1'
#
loop_
_entity.id
_entity.type
_entity.pdbx_description
1 polymer ?
#
loop_
_entity_poly.entity_id
_entity_poly.type
_entity_poly.pdbx_seq_one_letter_code
_entity_poly.pdbx_strand_id
1 'polypeptide(L)'
;MRRLRDGLLALHALGLTDSDAYKDAVQWLAKNQNMNTIDGLSSHDPEQWYQVMHYYHFAVRAEAMSAAGIEGPWSDQLTQMLIKEQQPDGYYVNPLGGVNKEDDPLMATIFAVQAQRVLVHH
;
A
#
# COMPACT_ATOMS: atom_id res chain seq x y z
N MET A 1 -7.13 -3.42 11.03
CA MET A 1 -7.46 -2.11 10.41
C MET A 1 -7.23 -2.06 8.88
N ARG A 2 -7.05 -3.21 8.20
CA ARG A 2 -7.06 -3.38 6.72
C ARG A 2 -8.22 -2.66 6.02
N ARG A 3 -9.39 -2.65 6.68
CA ARG A 3 -10.67 -2.13 6.19
C ARG A 3 -10.68 -0.65 5.81
N LEU A 4 -9.74 0.18 6.29
CA LEU A 4 -9.81 1.63 6.09
C LEU A 4 -9.36 2.06 4.67
N ARG A 5 -8.34 1.39 4.11
CA ARG A 5 -7.87 1.63 2.72
C ARG A 5 -8.77 0.98 1.69
N ASP A 6 -9.07 -0.30 1.87
CA ASP A 6 -10.01 -1.03 1.01
C ASP A 6 -11.41 -0.39 1.06
N GLY A 7 -11.83 0.10 2.23
CA GLY A 7 -13.09 0.80 2.43
C GLY A 7 -13.13 2.16 1.72
N LEU A 8 -12.05 2.95 1.78
CA LEU A 8 -11.94 4.19 1.02
C LEU A 8 -12.02 3.93 -0.48
N LEU A 9 -11.29 2.93 -0.99
CA LEU A 9 -11.33 2.56 -2.41
C LEU A 9 -12.73 2.08 -2.84
N ALA A 10 -13.42 1.31 -2.00
CA ALA A 10 -14.79 0.90 -2.26
C ALA A 10 -15.75 2.09 -2.32
N LEU A 11 -15.66 3.02 -1.36
CA LEU A 11 -16.46 4.25 -1.34
C LEU A 11 -16.16 5.13 -2.56
N HIS A 12 -14.89 5.26 -2.94
CA HIS A 12 -14.47 5.99 -4.13
C HIS A 12 -15.06 5.38 -5.41
N ALA A 13 -14.95 4.05 -5.58
CA ALA A 13 -15.47 3.34 -6.74
C ALA A 13 -17.00 3.43 -6.86
N LEU A 14 -17.71 3.55 -5.72
CA LEU A 14 -19.15 3.76 -5.68
C LEU A 14 -19.56 5.24 -5.88
N GLY A 15 -18.60 6.17 -6.04
CA GLY A 15 -18.87 7.60 -6.15
C GLY A 15 -19.35 8.24 -4.84
N LEU A 16 -19.15 7.58 -3.69
CA LEU A 16 -19.59 8.04 -2.36
C LEU A 16 -18.56 8.94 -1.67
N THR A 17 -17.88 9.80 -2.45
CA THR A 17 -16.80 10.67 -1.96
C THR A 17 -17.26 11.79 -1.02
N ASP A 18 -18.57 12.08 -1.01
CA ASP A 18 -19.15 13.08 -0.10
C ASP A 18 -19.53 12.53 1.27
N SER A 19 -19.45 11.21 1.47
CA SER A 19 -19.78 10.57 2.75
C SER A 19 -18.79 10.94 3.85
N ASP A 20 -19.26 11.02 5.10
CA ASP A 20 -18.41 11.28 6.26
C ASP A 20 -17.34 10.20 6.39
N ALA A 21 -17.69 8.93 6.12
CA ALA A 21 -16.76 7.81 6.14
C ALA A 21 -15.59 7.99 5.15
N TYR A 22 -15.86 8.50 3.94
CA TYR A 22 -14.80 8.80 2.98
C TYR A 22 -13.91 9.94 3.47
N LYS A 23 -14.51 11.04 3.92
CA LYS A 23 -13.79 12.23 4.41
C LYS A 23 -12.90 11.91 5.61
N ASP A 24 -13.40 11.13 6.56
CA ASP A 24 -12.66 10.67 7.74
C ASP A 24 -11.47 9.80 7.33
N ALA A 25 -11.67 8.90 6.36
CA ALA A 25 -10.60 8.05 5.85
C ALA A 25 -9.51 8.85 5.13
N VAL A 26 -9.89 9.85 4.31
CA VAL A 26 -8.95 10.77 3.66
C VAL A 26 -8.15 11.56 4.70
N GLN A 27 -8.82 12.16 5.69
CA GLN A 27 -8.14 12.90 6.75
C GLN A 27 -7.15 12.03 7.54
N TRP A 28 -7.53 10.78 7.80
CA TRP A 28 -6.66 9.85 8.50
C TRP A 28 -5.43 9.51 7.65
N LEU A 29 -5.60 9.21 6.36
CA LEU A 29 -4.48 8.92 5.44
C LEU A 29 -3.55 10.13 5.28
N ALA A 30 -4.11 11.34 5.19
CA ALA A 30 -3.32 12.57 5.07
C ALA A 30 -2.44 12.82 6.30
N LYS A 31 -2.87 12.39 7.49
CA LYS A 31 -2.08 12.47 8.73
C LYS A 31 -1.07 11.32 8.88
N ASN A 32 -1.33 10.18 8.25
CA ASN A 32 -0.53 8.97 8.36
C ASN A 32 0.11 8.66 7.00
N GLN A 33 1.12 9.44 6.63
CA GLN A 33 1.83 9.29 5.34
C GLN A 33 3.10 8.44 5.41
N ASN A 34 3.54 8.01 6.61
CA ASN A 34 4.77 7.25 6.76
C ASN A 34 4.64 5.85 6.13
N MET A 35 5.33 5.62 5.02
CA MET A 35 5.27 4.35 4.29
C MET A 35 6.01 3.20 4.99
N ASN A 36 6.89 3.50 5.94
CA ASN A 36 7.64 2.50 6.69
C ASN A 36 6.82 1.77 7.76
N THR A 37 5.61 2.27 8.07
CA THR A 37 4.70 1.64 9.02
C THR A 37 3.47 1.15 8.30
N ILE A 38 3.08 -0.11 8.52
CA ILE A 38 1.78 -0.60 8.07
C ILE A 38 0.77 -0.25 9.16
N ASP A 39 0.27 0.98 9.03
CA ASP A 39 -0.60 1.57 10.04
C ASP A 39 -1.85 0.70 10.27
N GLY A 40 -2.14 0.44 11.54
CA GLY A 40 -3.30 -0.34 11.97
C GLY A 40 -3.15 -1.87 11.94
N LEU A 41 -1.91 -2.37 11.82
CA LEU A 41 -1.51 -3.69 12.28
C LEU A 41 -0.61 -3.56 13.52
N SER A 42 -0.81 -4.44 14.49
CA SER A 42 0.06 -4.50 15.67
C SER A 42 1.39 -5.13 15.27
N SER A 43 2.50 -4.60 15.75
CA SER A 43 3.81 -5.28 15.65
C SER A 43 3.85 -6.63 16.39
N HIS A 44 2.87 -6.88 17.26
CA HIS A 44 2.68 -8.11 18.03
C HIS A 44 1.64 -9.05 17.41
N ASP A 45 1.27 -8.85 16.15
CA ASP A 45 0.41 -9.77 15.43
C ASP A 45 1.11 -11.14 15.29
N PRO A 46 0.54 -12.25 15.82
CA PRO A 46 1.17 -13.57 15.77
C PRO A 46 1.48 -14.03 14.34
N GLU A 47 0.65 -13.60 13.39
CA GLU A 47 0.77 -13.95 11.97
C GLU A 47 1.68 -12.98 11.20
N GLN A 48 2.18 -11.93 11.85
CA GLN A 48 3.08 -10.93 11.29
C GLN A 48 2.60 -10.40 9.92
N TRP A 49 1.29 -10.18 9.76
CA TRP A 49 0.69 -9.82 8.48
C TRP A 49 1.34 -8.60 7.82
N TYR A 50 1.87 -7.68 8.64
CA TYR A 50 2.61 -6.52 8.17
C TYR A 50 3.91 -6.89 7.42
N GLN A 51 4.58 -7.97 7.80
CA GLN A 51 5.81 -8.43 7.13
C GLN A 51 5.50 -9.36 5.97
N VAL A 52 4.40 -10.11 6.08
CA VAL A 52 4.03 -11.18 5.13
C VAL A 52 3.35 -10.64 3.87
N MET A 53 2.67 -9.48 3.95
CA MET A 53 1.92 -8.85 2.84
C MET A 53 2.43 -7.45 2.49
N HIS A 54 3.75 -7.31 2.47
CA HIS A 54 4.47 -6.05 2.29
C HIS A 54 4.11 -5.31 1.00
N TYR A 55 4.24 -5.97 -0.15
CA TYR A 55 3.97 -5.33 -1.44
C TYR A 55 2.48 -5.09 -1.66
N TYR A 56 1.61 -5.98 -1.18
CA TYR A 56 0.16 -5.74 -1.19
C TYR A 56 -0.19 -4.46 -0.39
N HIS A 57 0.45 -4.25 0.76
CA HIS A 57 0.23 -3.04 1.55
C HIS A 57 0.69 -1.77 0.84
N PHE A 58 1.80 -1.83 0.09
CA PHE A 58 2.22 -0.73 -0.77
C PHE A 58 1.21 -0.44 -1.86
N ALA A 59 0.78 -1.45 -2.62
CA ALA A 59 -0.16 -1.31 -3.72
C ALA A 59 -1.46 -0.63 -3.28
N VAL A 60 -2.12 -1.19 -2.24
CA VAL A 60 -3.41 -0.69 -1.76
C VAL A 60 -3.29 0.69 -1.13
N ARG A 61 -2.20 0.96 -0.40
CA ARG A 61 -2.02 2.28 0.23
C ARG A 61 -1.75 3.36 -0.80
N ALA A 62 -0.89 3.08 -1.77
CA ALA A 62 -0.58 4.02 -2.85
C ALA A 62 -1.84 4.32 -3.69
N GLU A 63 -2.64 3.30 -4.01
CA GLU A 63 -3.90 3.47 -4.72
C GLU A 63 -4.91 4.29 -3.93
N ALA A 64 -5.05 4.04 -2.62
CA ALA A 64 -5.93 4.82 -1.75
C ALA A 64 -5.49 6.28 -1.62
N MET A 65 -4.19 6.55 -1.46
CA MET A 65 -3.64 7.90 -1.39
C MET A 65 -3.82 8.65 -2.72
N SER A 66 -3.55 7.98 -3.84
CA SER A 66 -3.75 8.55 -5.17
C SER A 66 -5.23 8.84 -5.46
N ALA A 67 -6.15 7.92 -5.17
CA ALA A 67 -7.59 8.11 -5.38
C ALA A 67 -8.16 9.24 -4.50
N ALA A 68 -7.59 9.43 -3.32
CA ALA A 68 -7.92 10.52 -2.42
C ALA A 68 -7.29 11.88 -2.80
N GLY A 69 -6.41 11.93 -3.81
CA GLY A 69 -5.68 13.13 -4.18
C GLY A 69 -4.72 13.61 -3.08
N ILE A 70 -4.21 12.70 -2.26
CA ILE A 70 -3.28 13.03 -1.18
C ILE A 70 -1.90 13.21 -1.79
N GLU A 71 -1.39 14.43 -1.77
CA GLU A 71 0.00 14.74 -2.07
C GLU A 71 0.87 14.66 -0.82
N GLY A 72 2.19 14.56 -1.02
CA GLY A 72 3.17 14.63 0.06
C GLY A 72 4.33 13.64 -0.09
N PRO A 73 5.17 13.49 0.94
CA PRO A 73 6.40 12.70 0.86
C PRO A 73 6.18 11.19 0.72
N TRP A 74 4.94 10.70 0.84
CA TRP A 74 4.66 9.27 0.76
C TRP A 74 5.04 8.67 -0.60
N SER A 75 4.88 9.41 -1.70
CA SER A 75 5.17 8.95 -3.06
C SER A 75 6.68 8.77 -3.28
N ASP A 76 7.46 9.77 -2.86
CA ASP A 76 8.93 9.71 -2.87
C ASP A 76 9.45 8.59 -1.97
N GLN A 77 8.90 8.45 -0.76
CA GLN A 77 9.27 7.38 0.16
C GLN A 77 9.01 6.00 -0.45
N LEU A 78 7.82 5.80 -1.02
CA LEU A 78 7.46 4.54 -1.67
C LEU A 78 8.38 4.25 -2.86
N THR A 79 8.68 5.27 -3.68
CA THR A 79 9.61 5.15 -4.82
C THR A 79 10.97 4.65 -4.35
N GLN A 80 11.55 5.28 -3.32
CA GLN A 80 12.85 4.89 -2.79
C GLN A 80 12.85 3.47 -2.19
N MET A 81 11.77 3.08 -1.51
CA MET A 81 11.60 1.73 -0.98
C MET A 81 11.56 0.70 -2.11
N LEU A 82 10.76 0.95 -3.15
CA LEU A 82 10.64 0.05 -4.31
C LEU A 82 11.92 -0.04 -5.14
N ILE A 83 12.68 1.04 -5.30
CA ILE A 83 14.01 1.00 -5.95
C ILE A 83 14.97 0.13 -5.14
N LYS A 84 14.98 0.30 -3.81
CA LYS A 84 15.87 -0.46 -2.92
C LYS A 84 15.55 -1.95 -2.89
N GLU A 85 14.29 -2.32 -3.01
CA GLU A 85 13.80 -3.70 -2.90
C GLU A 85 13.81 -4.46 -4.23
N GLN A 86 13.98 -3.75 -5.36
CA GLN A 86 14.03 -4.35 -6.69
C GLN A 86 15.23 -5.29 -6.83
N GLN A 87 14.99 -6.48 -7.36
CA GLN A 87 16.04 -7.45 -7.70
C GLN A 87 16.75 -7.05 -9.00
N PRO A 88 17.96 -7.57 -9.29
CA PRO A 88 18.74 -7.20 -10.48
C PRO A 88 17.99 -7.32 -11.82
N ASP A 89 17.12 -8.34 -11.95
CA ASP A 89 16.32 -8.57 -13.16
C ASP A 89 14.95 -7.84 -13.13
N GLY A 90 14.76 -6.91 -12.18
CA GLY A 90 13.60 -6.03 -12.11
C GLY A 90 12.38 -6.58 -11.35
N TYR A 91 12.44 -7.83 -10.88
CA TYR A 91 11.37 -8.46 -10.11
C TYR A 91 11.47 -8.14 -8.60
N TYR A 92 10.46 -8.55 -7.85
CA TYR A 92 10.37 -8.38 -6.40
C TYR A 92 10.08 -9.72 -5.72
N VAL A 93 10.59 -9.91 -4.52
CA VAL A 93 10.34 -11.07 -3.65
C VAL A 93 10.31 -10.58 -2.20
N ASN A 94 9.47 -11.20 -1.38
CA ASN A 94 9.43 -11.03 0.07
C ASN A 94 9.51 -12.41 0.73
N PRO A 95 10.71 -12.84 1.18
CA PRO A 95 10.90 -14.16 1.80
C PRO A 95 10.07 -14.38 3.07
N LEU A 96 9.65 -13.31 3.75
CA LEU A 96 8.79 -13.40 4.92
C LEU A 96 7.34 -13.77 4.55
N GLY A 97 6.94 -13.58 3.29
CA GLY A 97 5.64 -13.97 2.76
C GLY A 97 5.39 -15.49 2.76
N GLY A 98 6.47 -16.26 2.69
CA GLY A 98 6.43 -17.70 2.43
C GLY A 98 5.98 -18.02 1.00
N VAL A 99 6.24 -19.26 0.57
CA VAL A 99 6.08 -19.73 -0.83
C VAL A 99 4.66 -19.55 -1.39
N ASN A 100 3.64 -19.49 -0.54
CA ASN A 100 2.24 -19.33 -0.94
C ASN A 100 1.75 -17.87 -0.97
N LYS A 101 2.64 -16.88 -0.78
CA LYS A 101 2.31 -15.45 -0.84
C LYS A 101 3.42 -14.68 -1.57
N GLU A 102 4.03 -13.69 -0.93
CA GLU A 102 4.96 -12.77 -1.60
C GLU A 102 6.40 -13.31 -1.72
N ASP A 103 6.69 -14.53 -1.27
CA ASP A 103 7.94 -15.21 -1.66
C ASP A 103 7.86 -15.73 -3.11
N ASP A 104 6.65 -15.81 -3.68
CA ASP A 104 6.44 -15.98 -5.12
C ASP A 104 6.75 -14.66 -5.85
N PRO A 105 7.76 -14.63 -6.73
CA PRO A 105 8.11 -13.43 -7.49
C PRO A 105 6.97 -12.88 -8.33
N LEU A 106 6.06 -13.74 -8.82
CA LEU A 106 4.92 -13.29 -9.62
C LEU A 106 3.97 -12.43 -8.78
N MET A 107 3.63 -12.90 -7.58
CA MET A 107 2.74 -12.17 -6.68
C MET A 107 3.37 -10.86 -6.20
N ALA A 108 4.60 -10.91 -5.69
CA ALA A 108 5.30 -9.72 -5.20
C ALA A 108 5.48 -8.67 -6.30
N THR A 109 5.91 -9.09 -7.49
CA THR A 109 6.15 -8.17 -8.60
C THR A 109 4.88 -7.50 -9.10
N ILE A 110 3.74 -8.22 -9.19
CA ILE A 110 2.47 -7.61 -9.60
C ILE A 110 2.05 -6.50 -8.64
N PHE A 111 2.15 -6.73 -7.32
CA PHE A 111 1.81 -5.70 -6.34
C PHE A 111 2.78 -4.52 -6.38
N ALA A 112 4.08 -4.78 -6.52
CA ALA A 112 5.07 -3.71 -6.67
C ALA A 112 4.78 -2.84 -7.92
N VAL A 113 4.46 -3.45 -9.06
CA VAL A 113 4.08 -2.72 -10.28
C VAL A 113 2.79 -1.93 -10.11
N GLN A 114 1.78 -2.48 -9.42
CA GLN A 114 0.55 -1.74 -9.10
C GLN A 114 0.84 -0.51 -8.24
N ALA A 115 1.72 -0.65 -7.24
CA ALA A 115 2.18 0.46 -6.42
C ALA A 115 2.94 1.52 -7.24
N GLN A 116 3.75 1.10 -8.23
CA GLN A 116 4.47 2.02 -9.13
C GLN A 116 3.54 2.74 -10.11
N ARG A 117 2.51 2.07 -10.63
CA ARG A 117 1.57 2.63 -11.61
C ARG A 117 1.01 3.97 -11.15
N VAL A 118 0.66 4.07 -9.87
CA VAL A 118 0.05 5.29 -9.34
C VAL A 118 1.04 6.43 -9.15
N LEU A 119 2.35 6.15 -9.11
CA LEU A 119 3.40 7.17 -8.97
C LEU A 119 3.69 7.91 -10.29
N VAL A 120 3.35 7.32 -11.44
CA VAL A 120 3.61 7.91 -12.78
C VAL A 120 2.57 9.00 -13.14
N HIS A 121 1.51 9.14 -12.35
CA HIS A 121 0.42 10.08 -12.57
C HIS A 121 0.46 11.32 -11.65
N HIS A 122 1.53 11.50 -10.87
CA HIS A 122 1.83 12.69 -10.07
C HIS A 122 3.12 13.35 -10.57
#